data_AF-X5F357-F1
#
_entry.id   AF-X5F357-F1
#
_cell.length_a   1.000
_cell.length_b   1.000
_cell.length_c   1.000
_cell.angle_alpha   90.00
_cell.angle_beta   90.00
_cell.angle_gamma   90.00
#
_symmetry.space_group_name_H-M   'P 1'
#
loop_
_entity.id
_entity.type
_entity.pdbx_description
1 polymer ?
#
loop_
_entity_poly.entity_id
_entity_poly.type
_entity_poly.pdbx_seq_one_letter_code
_entity_poly.pdbx_strand_id
1 'polypeptide(L)'
;PFGYQPWREQRTFQAMFDILESDIVIMQETKIQQKDLRDDMVLVPGWDVFFSLPKHKKGYSGVAIYTRNATCAPIRAEEGITGVLCPPKSATKFRDLPRGQQIGGYPRPGQLSGILEDTILDSEGRCV
;
A
#
# COMPACT_ATOMS: atom_id res chain seq x y z
N PRO A 1 -3.14 -0.82 -15.94
CA PRO A 1 -4.10 0.32 -15.89
C PRO A 1 -4.31 1.09 -17.21
N PHE A 2 -3.49 0.89 -18.25
CA PHE A 2 -3.50 1.73 -19.47
C PHE A 2 -4.46 1.31 -20.61
N GLY A 3 -5.50 0.53 -20.31
CA GLY A 3 -6.36 -0.09 -21.35
C GLY A 3 -7.39 0.86 -22.00
N TYR A 4 -7.68 1.99 -21.35
CA TYR A 4 -8.78 2.89 -21.72
C TYR A 4 -8.30 4.33 -21.83
N GLN A 5 -9.10 5.21 -22.44
CA GLN A 5 -8.82 6.65 -22.39
C GLN A 5 -8.99 7.20 -20.96
N PRO A 6 -8.21 8.23 -20.56
CA PRO A 6 -7.10 8.85 -21.32
C PRO A 6 -5.77 8.06 -21.23
N TRP A 7 -5.71 7.04 -20.37
CA TRP A 7 -4.49 6.30 -20.01
C TRP A 7 -3.79 5.57 -21.15
N ARG A 8 -4.49 5.28 -22.24
CA ARG A 8 -3.95 4.54 -23.38
C ARG A 8 -3.12 5.38 -24.33
N GLU A 9 -3.24 6.71 -24.30
CA GLU A 9 -2.49 7.65 -25.15
C GLU A 9 -1.01 7.65 -24.81
N GLN A 10 -0.69 7.74 -23.52
CA GLN A 10 0.66 7.58 -23.01
C GLN A 10 0.65 6.58 -21.85
N ARG A 11 1.15 5.37 -22.12
CA ARG A 11 1.04 4.21 -21.24
C ARG A 11 2.12 4.18 -20.15
N THR A 12 2.25 5.27 -19.40
CA THR A 12 3.20 5.38 -18.28
C THR A 12 2.46 5.85 -17.02
N PHE A 13 2.95 5.43 -15.85
CA PHE A 13 2.40 5.90 -14.58
C PHE A 13 2.59 7.41 -14.41
N GLN A 14 3.75 7.94 -14.82
CA GLN A 14 4.01 9.39 -14.79
C GLN A 14 2.93 10.19 -15.53
N ALA A 15 2.66 9.84 -16.80
CA ALA A 15 1.66 10.55 -17.59
C ALA A 15 0.25 10.40 -16.99
N MET A 16 -0.08 9.21 -16.48
CA MET A 16 -1.33 9.00 -15.75
C MET A 16 -1.45 9.91 -14.53
N PHE A 17 -0.40 10.03 -13.71
CA PHE A 17 -0.42 10.84 -12.51
C PHE A 17 -0.44 12.34 -12.80
N ASP A 18 0.22 12.77 -13.88
CA ASP A 18 0.20 14.15 -14.34
C ASP A 18 -1.19 14.54 -14.89
N ILE A 19 -1.86 13.66 -15.64
CA ILE A 19 -3.25 13.86 -16.09
C ILE A 19 -4.21 13.92 -14.91
N LEU A 20 -3.98 13.13 -13.87
CA LEU A 20 -4.76 13.17 -12.63
C LEU A 20 -4.48 14.41 -11.78
N GLU A 21 -3.47 15.23 -12.14
CA GLU A 21 -3.04 16.42 -11.40
C GLU A 21 -2.90 16.17 -9.89
N SER A 22 -2.38 14.99 -9.53
CA SER A 22 -2.39 14.50 -8.15
C SER A 22 -1.02 14.63 -7.48
N ASP A 23 -1.04 14.75 -6.16
CA ASP A 23 0.14 14.64 -5.28
C ASP A 23 0.22 13.28 -4.57
N ILE A 24 -0.92 12.61 -4.41
CA ILE A 24 -1.04 11.28 -3.81
C ILE A 24 -1.98 10.45 -4.69
N VAL A 25 -1.51 9.29 -5.16
CA VAL A 25 -2.32 8.36 -5.93
C VAL A 25 -2.36 7.02 -5.21
N ILE A 26 -3.57 6.57 -4.86
CA ILE A 26 -3.78 5.31 -4.14
C ILE A 26 -4.51 4.35 -5.08
N MET A 27 -3.83 3.26 -5.44
CA MET A 27 -4.35 2.21 -6.31
C MET A 27 -4.75 1.01 -5.45
N GLN A 28 -5.98 0.51 -5.61
CA GLN A 28 -6.46 -0.74 -5.00
C GLN A 28 -6.67 -1.81 -6.07
N GLU A 29 -6.73 -3.07 -5.64
CA GLU A 29 -6.93 -4.22 -6.53
C GLU A 29 -5.85 -4.28 -7.63
N THR A 30 -4.59 -4.05 -7.25
CA THR A 30 -3.45 -4.11 -8.18
C THR A 30 -3.28 -5.51 -8.77
N LYS A 31 -3.67 -6.55 -8.03
CA LYS A 31 -3.66 -7.98 -8.41
C LYS A 31 -2.29 -8.47 -8.90
N ILE A 32 -1.23 -7.89 -8.36
CA ILE A 32 0.16 -8.27 -8.63
C ILE A 32 0.81 -8.89 -7.40
N GLN A 33 1.86 -9.69 -7.61
CA GLN A 33 2.72 -10.21 -6.55
C GLN A 33 4.11 -9.60 -6.66
N GLN A 34 4.97 -9.86 -5.67
CA GLN A 34 6.33 -9.31 -5.64
C GLN A 34 7.13 -9.61 -6.93
N LYS A 35 6.96 -10.81 -7.50
CA LYS A 35 7.60 -11.22 -8.76
C LYS A 35 7.08 -10.51 -10.01
N ASP A 36 5.91 -9.88 -9.92
CA ASP A 36 5.25 -9.19 -11.03
C ASP A 36 5.54 -7.68 -11.00
N LEU A 37 6.20 -7.20 -9.93
CA LEU A 37 6.71 -5.84 -9.86
C LEU A 37 7.73 -5.61 -10.97
N ARG A 38 7.60 -4.46 -11.61
CA ARG A 38 8.48 -4.02 -12.68
C ARG A 38 9.07 -2.66 -12.33
N ASP A 39 10.22 -2.36 -12.90
CA ASP A 39 10.92 -1.09 -12.67
C ASP A 39 10.03 0.12 -12.98
N ASP A 40 9.19 0.07 -14.03
CA ASP A 40 8.27 1.15 -14.39
C ASP A 40 7.17 1.40 -13.36
N MET A 41 6.86 0.43 -12.50
CA MET A 41 5.92 0.59 -11.39
C MET A 41 6.57 1.14 -10.13
N VAL A 42 7.86 0.84 -9.92
CA VAL A 42 8.56 1.14 -8.67
C VAL A 42 9.35 2.44 -8.77
N LEU A 43 9.92 2.73 -9.94
CA LEU A 43 10.82 3.84 -10.21
C LEU A 43 10.13 4.90 -11.07
N VAL A 44 9.00 5.43 -10.58
CA VAL A 44 8.29 6.53 -11.26
C VAL A 44 9.00 7.85 -10.95
N PRO A 45 9.53 8.60 -11.94
CA PRO A 45 10.35 9.78 -11.67
C PRO A 45 9.63 10.85 -10.84
N GLY A 46 10.20 11.26 -9.70
CA GLY A 46 9.58 12.28 -8.83
C GLY A 46 8.50 11.73 -7.88
N TRP A 47 8.37 10.41 -7.77
CA TRP A 47 7.40 9.76 -6.91
C TRP A 47 8.05 8.69 -6.03
N ASP A 48 7.66 8.67 -4.75
CA ASP A 48 7.89 7.54 -3.87
C ASP A 48 6.70 6.60 -3.93
N VAL A 49 6.90 5.31 -3.67
CA VAL A 49 5.83 4.31 -3.71
C VAL A 49 5.91 3.30 -2.56
N PHE A 50 4.74 2.95 -2.04
CA PHE A 50 4.55 1.97 -0.97
C PHE A 50 3.57 0.91 -1.44
N PHE A 51 3.92 -0.37 -1.29
CA PHE A 51 3.07 -1.49 -1.69
C PHE A 51 2.66 -2.32 -0.48
N SER A 52 1.42 -2.79 -0.49
CA SER A 52 1.01 -3.97 0.26
C SER A 52 0.53 -5.02 -0.73
N LEU A 53 1.15 -6.19 -0.71
CA LEU A 53 0.92 -7.25 -1.68
C LEU A 53 0.36 -8.49 -0.97
N PRO A 54 -0.58 -9.23 -1.60
CA PRO A 54 -1.13 -10.44 -1.01
C PRO A 54 -0.02 -11.49 -0.76
N LYS A 55 0.09 -11.97 0.47
CA LYS A 55 1.15 -12.93 0.84
C LYS A 55 0.84 -14.36 0.42
N HIS A 56 -0.45 -14.72 0.36
CA HIS A 56 -0.89 -16.11 0.14
C HIS A 56 -1.63 -16.30 -1.18
N LYS A 57 -2.56 -15.40 -1.54
CA LYS A 57 -3.45 -15.60 -2.69
C LYS A 57 -2.92 -14.87 -3.93
N LYS A 58 -2.66 -15.63 -5.00
CA LYS A 58 -2.18 -15.08 -6.28
C LYS A 58 -3.26 -14.23 -6.94
N GLY A 59 -2.87 -13.08 -7.49
CA GLY A 59 -3.77 -12.20 -8.25
C GLY A 59 -4.92 -11.60 -7.45
N TYR A 60 -4.73 -11.41 -6.14
CA TYR A 60 -5.77 -10.96 -5.21
C TYR A 60 -5.43 -9.61 -4.57
N SER A 61 -6.40 -8.69 -4.48
CA SER A 61 -6.22 -7.40 -3.81
C SER A 61 -4.94 -6.68 -4.25
N GLY A 62 -4.07 -6.28 -3.33
CA GLY A 62 -2.89 -5.46 -3.55
C GLY A 62 -3.22 -3.97 -3.54
N VAL A 63 -2.37 -3.19 -2.87
CA VAL A 63 -2.43 -1.73 -2.79
C VAL A 63 -1.09 -1.14 -3.21
N ALA A 64 -1.12 -0.01 -3.92
CA ALA A 64 0.05 0.82 -4.19
C ALA A 64 -0.28 2.29 -3.89
N ILE A 65 0.54 2.93 -3.07
CA ILE A 65 0.43 4.35 -2.72
C ILE A 65 1.61 5.07 -3.32
N TYR A 66 1.36 6.02 -4.21
CA TYR A 66 2.37 6.89 -4.79
C TYR A 66 2.25 8.27 -4.15
N THR A 67 3.38 8.86 -3.75
CA THR A 67 3.46 10.22 -3.21
C THR A 67 4.47 11.06 -4.00
N ARG A 68 4.07 12.23 -4.46
CA ARG A 68 4.94 13.14 -5.21
C ARG A 68 5.99 13.72 -4.26
N ASN A 69 7.25 13.34 -4.47
CA ASN A 69 8.32 13.60 -3.51
C ASN A 69 8.63 15.10 -3.32
N ALA A 70 8.31 15.93 -4.32
CA ALA A 70 8.49 17.38 -4.27
C ALA A 70 7.45 18.10 -3.39
N THR A 71 6.30 17.48 -3.10
CA THR A 71 5.17 18.14 -2.41
C THR A 71 4.76 17.41 -1.13
N CYS A 72 4.85 16.08 -1.08
CA CYS A 72 4.39 15.28 0.05
C CYS A 72 5.33 14.10 0.32
N ALA A 73 5.88 14.04 1.54
CA ALA A 73 6.65 12.89 2.04
C ALA A 73 5.93 12.29 3.26
N PRO A 74 5.51 11.01 3.22
CA PRO A 74 4.86 10.40 4.36
C PRO A 74 5.85 10.24 5.53
N ILE A 75 5.40 10.59 6.73
CA ILE A 75 6.22 10.46 7.95
C ILE A 75 6.26 9.00 8.41
N ARG A 76 5.16 8.26 8.20
CA ARG A 76 5.01 6.83 8.52
C ARG A 76 4.07 6.17 7.51
N ALA A 77 4.29 4.89 7.25
CA ALA A 77 3.42 4.00 6.50
C ALA A 77 3.45 2.62 7.18
N GLU A 78 2.29 2.00 7.40
CA GLU A 78 2.17 0.73 8.14
C GLU A 78 1.32 -0.24 7.35
N GLU A 79 1.85 -1.42 7.05
CA GLU A 79 1.07 -2.44 6.35
C GLU A 79 -0.05 -2.99 7.27
N GLY A 80 -1.26 -3.08 6.73
CA GLY A 80 -2.41 -3.65 7.42
C GLY A 80 -3.26 -2.63 8.19
N ILE A 81 -4.45 -3.07 8.60
CA ILE A 81 -5.42 -2.26 9.35
C ILE A 81 -5.34 -2.55 10.85
N THR A 82 -4.94 -3.77 11.21
CA THR A 82 -4.98 -4.17 12.62
C THR A 82 -3.69 -3.77 13.36
N GLY A 83 -2.59 -3.55 12.65
CA GLY A 83 -1.30 -3.23 13.26
C GLY A 83 -0.61 -4.43 13.91
N VAL A 84 -1.05 -5.67 13.63
CA VAL A 84 -0.36 -6.89 14.11
C VAL A 84 0.89 -7.26 13.29
N LEU A 85 1.06 -6.64 12.13
CA LEU A 85 2.25 -6.82 11.32
C LEU A 85 3.45 -6.10 11.96
N CYS A 86 4.65 -6.59 11.62
CA CYS A 86 5.90 -6.01 12.10
C CYS A 86 6.54 -5.15 11.01
N PRO A 87 7.17 -4.02 11.37
CA PRO A 87 8.07 -3.31 10.49
C PRO A 87 9.19 -4.21 9.96
N PRO A 88 9.79 -3.89 8.80
CA PRO A 88 10.97 -4.60 8.31
C PRO A 88 12.07 -4.68 9.37
N LYS A 89 12.63 -5.88 9.57
CA LYS A 89 13.70 -6.16 10.55
C LYS A 89 13.31 -5.94 12.02
N SER A 90 12.01 -5.90 12.34
CA SER A 90 11.51 -5.84 13.72
C SER A 90 10.71 -7.10 14.06
N ALA A 91 10.76 -7.52 15.32
CA ALA A 91 9.85 -8.52 15.90
C ALA A 91 8.68 -7.89 16.68
N THR A 92 8.68 -6.56 16.84
CA THR A 92 7.63 -5.82 17.54
C THR A 92 6.57 -5.39 16.53
N LYS A 93 5.30 -5.69 16.82
CA LYS A 93 4.16 -5.33 15.97
C LYS A 93 3.96 -3.81 15.97
N PHE A 94 3.38 -3.26 14.91
CA PHE A 94 3.08 -1.82 14.83
C PHE A 94 2.31 -1.32 16.05
N ARG A 95 1.25 -2.03 16.45
CA ARG A 95 0.43 -1.68 17.62
C ARG A 95 1.16 -1.72 18.97
N ASP A 96 2.30 -2.39 19.03
CA ASP A 96 3.10 -2.59 20.24
C ASP A 96 4.35 -1.66 20.29
N LEU A 97 4.60 -0.86 19.24
CA LEU A 97 5.67 0.14 19.22
C LEU A 97 5.43 1.25 20.26
N PRO A 98 6.43 2.05 20.64
CA PRO A 98 6.19 3.26 21.43
C PRO A 98 5.16 4.17 20.75
N ARG A 99 4.25 4.80 21.51
CA ARG A 99 3.14 5.62 20.97
C ARG A 99 3.59 6.65 19.91
N GLY A 100 4.75 7.28 20.10
CA GLY A 100 5.31 8.25 19.14
C GLY A 100 5.85 7.62 17.84
N GLN A 101 5.79 6.31 17.68
CA GLN A 101 6.22 5.56 16.50
C GLN A 101 5.06 4.84 15.80
N GLN A 102 3.85 4.89 16.36
CA GLN A 102 2.64 4.31 15.78
C GLN A 102 1.93 5.32 14.88
N ILE A 103 1.30 4.85 13.80
CA ILE A 103 0.22 5.59 13.13
C ILE A 103 -1.04 5.59 14.02
N GLY A 104 -1.33 4.45 14.67
CA GLY A 104 -2.46 4.29 15.57
C GLY A 104 -3.79 3.99 14.84
N GLY A 105 -4.90 4.12 15.57
CA GLY A 105 -6.25 3.86 15.04
C GLY A 105 -6.63 2.38 14.91
N TYR A 106 -5.81 1.48 15.46
CA TYR A 106 -6.04 0.03 15.38
C TYR A 106 -7.37 -0.38 16.06
N PRO A 107 -8.08 -1.38 15.51
CA PRO A 107 -9.23 -1.99 16.17
C PRO A 107 -8.86 -2.52 17.57
N ARG A 108 -9.71 -2.25 18.56
CA ARG A 108 -9.62 -2.82 19.90
C ARG A 108 -10.14 -4.27 19.92
N PRO A 109 -9.72 -5.09 20.89
CA PRO A 109 -10.28 -6.42 21.09
C PRO A 109 -11.82 -6.39 21.10
N GLY A 110 -12.45 -7.25 20.29
CA GLY A 110 -13.91 -7.35 20.16
C GLY A 110 -14.57 -6.40 19.14
N GLN A 111 -13.82 -5.48 18.49
CA GLN A 111 -14.39 -4.64 17.42
C GLN A 111 -14.47 -5.34 16.06
N LEU A 112 -13.63 -6.37 15.84
CA LEU A 112 -13.69 -7.23 14.66
C LEU A 112 -14.54 -8.45 14.98
N SER A 113 -15.35 -8.91 14.02
CA SER A 113 -16.35 -9.97 14.21
C SER A 113 -15.79 -11.37 14.51
N GLY A 114 -14.49 -11.51 14.75
CA GLY A 114 -13.84 -12.76 15.17
C GLY A 114 -13.85 -13.89 14.14
N ILE A 115 -14.39 -13.65 12.95
CA ILE A 115 -14.49 -14.65 11.89
C ILE A 115 -13.12 -14.96 11.27
N LEU A 116 -12.17 -14.01 11.37
CA LEU A 116 -10.83 -14.11 10.79
C LEU A 116 -9.78 -13.60 11.77
N GLU A 117 -8.65 -14.27 11.85
CA GLU A 117 -7.50 -13.80 12.63
C GLU A 117 -6.92 -12.51 12.02
N ASP A 118 -6.57 -11.54 12.87
CA ASP A 118 -5.97 -10.24 12.48
C ASP A 118 -4.79 -10.39 11.50
N THR A 119 -3.94 -11.39 11.72
CA THR A 119 -2.77 -11.68 10.88
C THR A 119 -3.16 -12.15 9.49
N ILE A 120 -4.20 -12.97 9.38
CA ILE A 120 -4.72 -13.42 8.09
C ILE A 120 -5.31 -12.22 7.35
N LEU A 121 -6.11 -11.40 8.04
CA LEU A 121 -6.69 -10.19 7.46
C LEU A 121 -5.63 -9.24 6.89
N ASP A 122 -4.61 -8.90 7.68
CA ASP A 122 -3.55 -8.00 7.25
C ASP A 122 -2.63 -8.62 6.18
N SER A 123 -2.61 -9.95 6.03
CA SER A 123 -1.85 -10.64 4.97
C SER A 123 -2.49 -10.57 3.58
N GLU A 124 -3.74 -10.10 3.47
CA GLU A 124 -4.49 -10.05 2.22
C GLU A 124 -4.04 -8.93 1.27
N GLY A 125 -3.19 -8.01 1.72
CA GLY A 125 -2.68 -6.95 0.87
C GLY A 125 -3.72 -5.87 0.59
N ARG A 126 -4.47 -5.43 1.60
CA ARG A 126 -5.62 -4.51 1.45
C ARG A 126 -5.37 -3.09 1.93
N CYS A 127 -4.31 -2.86 2.71
CA CYS A 127 -4.05 -1.58 3.36
C CYS A 127 -2.56 -1.36 3.56
N VAL A 128 -2.16 -0.09 3.39
CA VAL A 128 -0.90 0.53 3.80
C VAL A 128 -1.27 1.82 4.54
#